data_AF-A0A929Z3G0-F1
#
_entry.id   AF-A0A929Z3G0-F1
#
_cell.length_a   1.000
_cell.length_b   1.000
_cell.length_c   1.000
_cell.angle_alpha   90.00
_cell.angle_beta   90.00
_cell.angle_gamma   90.00
#
_symmetry.space_group_name_H-M   'P 1'
#
loop_
_entity.id
_entity.type
_entity.pdbx_description
1 polymer ?
#
loop_
_entity_poly.entity_id
_entity_poly.type
_entity_poly.pdbx_seq_one_letter_code
_entity_poly.pdbx_strand_id
1 'polypeptide(L)' 'MAKRLLVRRGTSKRLPRKESIRLTLNEREFKAICDHCAEHHITDRTGWIRELVISHILIESERNAPDLFDLAR' A
#
# COMPACT_ATOMS: atom_id res chain seq x y z
N MET A 1 -9.50 -9.21 -18.87
CA MET A 1 -10.51 -8.20 -18.45
C MET A 1 -10.32 -7.94 -16.95
N ALA A 2 -9.42 -7.03 -16.56
CA ALA A 2 -9.11 -6.79 -15.15
C ALA A 2 -10.18 -5.88 -14.51
N LYS A 3 -10.84 -6.39 -13.45
CA LYS A 3 -11.83 -5.62 -12.68
C LYS A 3 -11.13 -4.49 -11.94
N ARG A 4 -11.31 -3.28 -12.45
CA ARG A 4 -10.91 -2.03 -11.81
C ARG A 4 -11.81 -1.81 -10.61
N LEU A 5 -11.33 -2.13 -9.41
CA LEU A 5 -12.02 -1.86 -8.15
C LEU A 5 -12.16 -0.34 -7.99
N LEU A 6 -13.36 0.17 -8.31
CA LEU A 6 -13.77 1.53 -8.00
C LEU A 6 -13.93 1.62 -6.48
N VAL A 7 -12.89 2.07 -5.79
CA VAL A 7 -12.95 2.42 -4.37
C VAL A 7 -13.94 3.57 -4.22
N ARG A 8 -15.11 3.29 -3.62
CA ARG A 8 -16.10 4.31 -3.20
C ARG A 8 -15.36 5.35 -2.36
N ARG A 9 -15.34 6.61 -2.82
CA ARG A 9 -14.91 7.76 -2.03
C ARG A 9 -15.99 8.08 -0.98
N GLY A 10 -16.10 7.26 0.05
CA GLY A 10 -16.79 7.64 1.27
C GLY A 10 -15.97 8.70 2.00
N THR A 11 -16.63 9.70 2.58
CA THR A 11 -16.02 10.68 3.50
C THR A 11 -15.69 10.00 4.84
N SER A 12 -14.84 8.99 4.80
CA SER A 12 -14.27 8.40 6.01
C SER A 12 -13.28 9.43 6.56
N LYS A 13 -13.53 9.92 7.79
CA LYS A 13 -12.55 10.70 8.54
C LYS A 13 -11.30 9.83 8.67
N ARG A 14 -10.30 10.09 7.82
CA ARG A 14 -9.04 9.34 7.82
C ARG A 14 -8.44 9.43 9.22
N LEU A 15 -8.20 8.29 9.85
CA LEU A 15 -7.52 8.26 11.14
C LEU A 15 -6.15 8.94 11.00
N PRO A 16 -5.77 9.79 11.97
CA PRO A 16 -4.49 10.48 11.92
C PRO A 16 -3.35 9.45 11.99
N ARG A 17 -2.36 9.61 11.12
CA ARG A 17 -1.14 8.79 11.14
C ARG A 17 -0.18 9.41 12.15
N LYS A 18 0.12 8.66 13.22
CA LYS A 18 0.99 9.13 14.32
C LYS A 18 2.38 8.48 14.31
N GLU A 19 2.47 7.29 13.74
CA GLU A 19 3.71 6.51 13.71
C GLU A 19 4.50 6.75 12.42
N SER A 20 5.83 6.62 12.51
CA SER A 20 6.76 6.78 11.38
C SER A 20 7.68 5.57 11.24
N ILE A 21 7.98 5.20 10.00
CA ILE A 21 8.98 4.17 9.67
C ILE A 21 10.08 4.85 8.86
N ARG A 22 11.34 4.61 9.24
CA ARG A 22 12.51 5.06 8.50
C ARG A 22 13.14 3.87 7.78
N LEU A 23 13.36 4.01 6.48
CA LEU A 23 14.07 3.04 5.66
C LEU A 23 15.41 3.62 5.26
N THR A 24 16.46 2.83 5.39
CA THR A 24 17.77 3.13 4.83
C THR A 24 17.90 2.32 3.54
N LEU A 25 18.17 3.01 2.44
CA LEU A 25 18.27 2.42 1.11
C LEU A 25 19.68 2.64 0.57
N ASN A 26 20.18 1.70 -0.21
CA ASN A 26 21.36 1.96 -1.02
C ASN A 26 21.01 2.81 -2.25
N GLU A 27 22.03 3.27 -2.97
CA GLU A 27 21.85 4.13 -4.15
C GLU A 27 21.01 3.48 -5.25
N ARG A 28 21.17 2.16 -5.46
CA ARG A 28 20.45 1.42 -6.52
C ARG A 28 18.97 1.31 -6.20
N GLU A 29 18.63 0.97 -4.96
CA GLU A 29 17.25 0.90 -4.47
C GLU A 29 16.57 2.26 -4.55
N PHE A 30 17.25 3.30 -4.09
CA PHE A 30 16.71 4.65 -4.14
C PHE A 30 16.49 5.14 -5.56
N LYS A 31 17.43 4.86 -6.48
CA LYS A 31 17.28 5.18 -7.90
C LYS A 31 16.08 4.46 -8.52
N ALA A 32 15.95 3.15 -8.29
CA ALA A 32 14.83 2.36 -8.81
C ALA A 32 13.47 2.93 -8.37
N ILE A 33 13.35 3.34 -7.10
CA ILE A 33 12.14 4.00 -6.59
C ILE A 33 11.89 5.33 -7.31
N CYS A 34 12.93 6.16 -7.48
CA CYS A 34 12.80 7.45 -8.15
C CYS A 34 12.38 7.29 -9.62
N ASP A 35 13.01 6.38 -10.36
CA ASP A 35 12.72 6.12 -11.76
C ASP A 35 11.26 5.64 -11.92
N HIS A 36 10.83 4.68 -11.10
CA HIS A 36 9.45 4.18 -11.13
C HIS A 36 8.43 5.29 -10.80
N CYS A 37 8.73 6.13 -9.80
CA CYS A 37 7.85 7.26 -9.48
C CYS A 37 7.75 8.26 -10.64
N ALA A 38 8.85 8.52 -11.35
CA ALA A 38 8.86 9.41 -12.50
C ALA A 38 8.09 8.83 -13.68
N GLU A 39 8.32 7.57 -14.01
CA GLU A 39 7.68 6.86 -15.13
C GLU A 39 6.16 6.77 -14.96
N HIS A 40 5.68 6.56 -13.73
CA HIS A 40 4.25 6.42 -13.44
C HIS A 40 3.59 7.71 -12.91
N HIS A 41 4.28 8.85 -12.97
CA HIS A 41 3.79 10.16 -12.49
C HIS A 41 3.29 10.13 -11.02
N ILE A 42 3.99 9.38 -10.16
CA ILE A 42 3.68 9.26 -8.74
C ILE A 42 4.22 10.49 -8.00
N THR A 43 3.31 11.38 -7.60
CA THR A 43 3.65 12.62 -6.88
C THR A 43 3.77 12.43 -5.37
N ASP A 44 2.96 11.56 -4.77
CA ASP A 44 3.01 11.22 -3.34
C ASP A 44 3.72 9.88 -3.12
N ARG A 45 5.07 9.93 -3.06
CA ARG A 45 5.92 8.74 -2.89
C ARG A 45 5.66 8.04 -1.55
N THR A 46 5.44 8.80 -0.49
CA THR A 46 5.16 8.24 0.85
C THR A 46 3.81 7.54 0.88
N GLY A 47 2.80 8.11 0.23
CA GLY A 47 1.50 7.46 0.02
C GLY A 47 1.64 6.14 -0.74
N TRP A 48 2.34 6.17 -1.88
CA TRP A 48 2.56 5.01 -2.72
C TRP A 48 3.32 3.87 -2.02
N ILE A 49 4.45 4.17 -1.36
CA ILE A 49 5.21 3.17 -0.58
C ILE A 49 4.33 2.55 0.50
N ARG A 50 3.54 3.36 1.21
CA ARG A 50 2.63 2.87 2.24
C ARG A 50 1.58 1.92 1.65
N GLU A 51 0.96 2.29 0.54
CA GLU A 51 -0.04 1.48 -0.13
C GLU A 51 0.54 0.14 -0.58
N LEU A 52 1.76 0.12 -1.13
CA LEU A 52 2.46 -1.12 -1.49
C LEU A 52 2.68 -2.02 -0.27
N VAL A 53 3.23 -1.49 0.81
CA VAL A 53 3.52 -2.27 2.03
C VAL A 53 2.24 -2.85 2.64
N ILE A 54 1.19 -2.02 2.79
CA ILE A 54 -0.07 -2.48 3.35
C ILE A 54 -0.76 -3.49 2.44
N SER A 55 -0.76 -3.27 1.12
CA SER A 55 -1.35 -4.23 0.17
C SER A 55 -0.66 -5.58 0.25
N HIS A 56 0.67 -5.61 0.36
CA HIS A 56 1.42 -6.84 0.52
C HIS A 56 1.05 -7.57 1.82
N ILE A 57 1.02 -6.85 2.95
CA ILE A 57 0.62 -7.43 4.26
C ILE A 57 -0.79 -8.03 4.21
N LEU A 58 -1.74 -7.32 3.60
CA LEU A 58 -3.12 -7.80 3.48
C LEU A 58 -3.23 -9.05 2.61
N ILE A 59 -2.58 -9.06 1.44
CA ILE A 59 -2.57 -10.22 0.54
C ILE A 59 -1.93 -11.43 1.23
N GLU A 60 -0.82 -11.24 1.94
CA GLU A 60 -0.18 -12.33 2.69
C GLU A 60 -1.03 -12.79 3.87
N SER A 61 -1.75 -11.89 4.54
CA SER A 61 -2.67 -12.26 5.61
C SER A 61 -3.85 -13.08 5.10
N GLU A 62 -4.45 -12.69 3.96
CA GLU A 62 -5.53 -13.43 3.30
C GLU A 62 -5.07 -14.84 2.87
N ARG A 63 -3.85 -14.96 2.34
CA ARG A 63 -3.29 -16.26 1.90
C ARG A 63 -3.00 -17.20 3.06
N ASN A 64 -2.45 -16.67 4.15
CA ASN A 64 -1.99 -17.47 5.28
C ASN A 64 -3.10 -17.73 6.32
N ALA A 65 -4.21 -17.01 6.23
CA ALA A 65 -5.35 -17.23 7.08
C ALA A 65 -6.68 -16.97 6.34
N PRO A 66 -7.07 -17.87 5.43
CA PRO A 66 -8.36 -17.78 4.75
C PRO A 66 -9.54 -17.65 5.72
N ASP A 67 -9.41 -18.18 6.95
CA ASP A 67 -10.48 -18.18 7.97
C ASP A 67 -10.39 -17.03 9.00
N LEU A 68 -9.40 -16.13 8.93
CA LEU A 68 -9.24 -15.05 9.95
C LEU A 68 -10.33 -13.97 9.87
N PHE A 69 -11.09 -13.93 8.77
CA PHE A 69 -12.28 -13.09 8.60
C PHE A 69 -13.59 -13.88 8.49
N ASP A 70 -13.58 -15.21 8.61
CA ASP A 70 -14.77 -16.08 8.65
C ASP A 70 -15.32 -16.27 10.07
N LEU A 71 -15.41 -15.17 10.83
CA LEU A 71 -16.17 -15.13 12.09
C LEU A 71 -17.39 -14.24 11.93
N ALA A 72 -18.45 -14.80 11.31
CA ALA A 72 -19.84 -14.71 11.77
C ALA A 72 -20.80 -15.36 10.75
N ARG A 73 -21.09 -16.65 10.92
CA ARG A 73 -22.44 -17.16 10.67
C ARG A 73 -22.77 -18.29 11.64
#